data_AF-A0A943Z776-F1
#
_entry.id   AF-A0A943Z776-F1
#
_cell.length_a   1.000
_cell.length_b   1.000
_cell.length_c   1.000
_cell.angle_alpha   90.00
_cell.angle_beta   90.00
_cell.angle_gamma   90.00
#
_symmetry.space_group_name_H-M   'P 1'
#
loop_
_entity.id
_entity.type
_entity.pdbx_description
1 polymer ?
#
loop_
_entity_poly.entity_id
_entity_poly.type
_entity_poly.pdbx_seq_one_letter_code
_entity_poly.pdbx_strand_id
1 'polypeptide(L)' 'QISKPLGTVVVGEGIATHGGTGLSLVKGVMKELDAHAFSVIGEGDARSVFVGGALETGSPDIPAVAGEELLRAKIIRSGR' A
#
# COMPACT_ATOMS: atom_id res chain seq x y z
N GLN A 1 -0.84 4.25 1.16
CA GLN A 1 -0.62 3.70 2.50
C GLN A 1 -1.87 3.92 3.36
N ILE A 2 -2.38 2.89 4.02
CA ILE A 2 -3.61 2.89 4.83
C ILE A 2 -3.22 2.92 6.30
N SER A 3 -3.72 3.90 7.06
CA SER A 3 -3.36 4.09 8.49
C SER A 3 -4.55 4.07 9.45
N LYS A 4 -5.72 3.66 8.94
CA LYS A 4 -6.96 3.49 9.67
C LYS A 4 -7.73 2.30 9.08
N PRO A 5 -8.70 1.72 9.81
CA PRO A 5 -9.51 0.64 9.28
C PRO A 5 -10.28 1.06 8.03
N LEU A 6 -10.08 0.32 6.95
CA LEU A 6 -10.85 0.39 5.72
C LEU A 6 -11.52 -0.98 5.49
N GLY A 7 -12.78 -0.95 5.07
CA GLY A 7 -13.51 -2.18 4.75
C GLY A 7 -12.96 -2.81 3.47
N THR A 8 -13.56 -2.45 2.34
CA THR A 8 -13.12 -2.92 1.02
C THR A 8 -12.43 -1.80 0.27
N VAL A 9 -11.26 -2.11 -0.31
CA VAL A 9 -10.53 -1.24 -1.21
C VAL A 9 -10.59 -1.84 -2.61
N VAL A 10 -11.02 -1.04 -3.58
CA VAL A 10 -11.02 -1.41 -5.00
C VAL A 10 -10.17 -0.41 -5.77
N VAL A 11 -9.12 -0.93 -6.42
CA VAL A 11 -8.27 -0.19 -7.34
C VAL A 11 -8.62 -0.71 -8.74
N GLY A 12 -9.22 0.15 -9.56
CA GLY A 12 -9.70 -0.25 -10.90
C GLY A 12 -8.57 -0.72 -11.83
N GLU A 13 -7.39 -0.13 -11.68
CA GLU A 13 -6.18 -0.40 -12.47
C GLU A 13 -5.02 -0.84 -11.56
N GLY A 14 -3.78 -0.55 -11.92
CA GLY A 14 -2.60 -0.72 -11.08
C GLY A 14 -2.26 0.52 -10.23
N ILE A 15 -1.28 0.36 -9.35
CA ILE A 15 -0.62 1.46 -8.65
C ILE A 15 0.87 1.40 -8.96
N ALA A 16 1.43 2.54 -9.38
CA ALA A 16 2.88 2.71 -9.53
C ALA A 16 3.33 3.89 -8.66
N THR A 17 4.36 3.66 -7.85
CA THR A 17 5.04 4.72 -7.09
C THR A 17 6.43 4.98 -7.64
N HIS A 18 6.90 6.21 -7.49
CA HIS A 18 8.26 6.61 -7.85
C HIS A 18 8.96 7.18 -6.61
N GLY A 19 10.29 7.08 -6.58
CA GLY A 19 11.10 7.48 -5.43
C GLY A 19 11.38 6.34 -4.47
N GLY A 20 12.00 6.68 -3.35
CA GLY A 20 12.48 5.74 -2.34
C GLY A 20 11.86 6.01 -0.97
N THR A 21 12.68 5.89 0.06
CA THR A 21 12.34 6.26 1.43
C THR A 21 12.47 7.78 1.61
N GLY A 22 11.56 8.40 2.36
CA GLY A 22 11.64 9.83 2.62
C GLY A 22 10.79 10.33 3.79
N LEU A 23 11.11 11.53 4.25
CA LEU A 23 10.38 12.20 5.32
C LEU A 23 9.02 12.70 4.84
N SER A 24 7.98 12.38 5.60
CA SER A 24 6.59 12.74 5.35
C SER A 24 5.95 13.30 6.61
N LEU A 25 5.05 14.28 6.45
CA LEU A 25 4.27 14.82 7.57
C LEU A 25 2.99 14.01 7.76
N VAL A 26 2.93 13.19 8.81
CA VAL A 26 1.77 12.36 9.13
C VAL A 26 1.14 12.84 10.44
N LYS A 27 -0.06 13.41 10.36
CA LYS A 27 -0.81 13.94 11.52
C LYS A 27 0.03 14.91 12.38
N GLY A 28 0.80 15.78 11.73
CA GLY A 28 1.63 16.78 12.42
C GLY A 28 2.99 16.27 12.91
N VAL A 29 3.33 15.00 12.66
CA VAL A 29 4.62 14.40 13.05
C VAL A 29 5.40 13.98 11.81
N MET A 30 6.68 14.36 11.76
CA MET A 30 7.58 13.90 10.70
C MET A 30 7.86 12.41 10.86
N LYS A 31 7.67 11.63 9.81
CA LYS A 31 7.92 10.19 9.76
C LYS A 31 8.64 9.83 8.48
N GLU A 32 9.62 8.97 8.58
CA GLU A 32 10.23 8.35 7.42
C GLU A 32 9.31 7.23 6.89
N LEU A 33 9.02 7.27 5.59
CA LEU A 33 8.11 6.34 4.93
C LEU A 33 8.68 5.89 3.59
N ASP A 34 8.48 4.62 3.28
CA ASP A 34 8.82 4.03 2.00
C ASP A 34 7.74 4.27 0.95
N ALA A 35 8.16 4.49 -0.30
CA ALA A 35 7.29 4.61 -1.46
C ALA A 35 6.70 3.27 -1.92
N HIS A 36 6.04 2.51 -1.04
CA HIS A 36 5.28 1.32 -1.40
C HIS A 36 4.11 1.66 -2.33
N ALA A 37 3.84 0.83 -3.34
CA ALA A 37 2.64 0.93 -4.17
C ALA A 37 1.36 0.78 -3.32
N PHE A 38 1.38 -0.15 -2.37
CA PHE A 38 0.31 -0.34 -1.42
C PHE A 38 0.87 -0.77 -0.06
N SER A 39 0.40 -0.17 1.03
CA SER A 39 0.80 -0.63 2.36
C SER A 39 -0.25 -0.33 3.41
N VAL A 40 -0.22 -1.10 4.48
CA VAL A 40 -1.02 -0.90 5.70
C VAL A 40 -0.04 -0.61 6.84
N ILE A 41 -0.27 0.48 7.57
CA ILE A 41 0.63 0.97 8.64
C ILE A 41 -0.16 1.32 9.90
N GLY A 42 0.44 1.14 11.08
CA GLY A 42 -0.21 1.43 12.36
C GLY A 42 -1.55 0.68 12.51
N GLU A 43 -2.60 1.39 12.93
CA GLU A 43 -3.98 0.87 13.07
C GLU A 43 -4.73 0.70 11.73
N GLY A 44 -4.00 0.67 10.61
CA GLY A 44 -4.59 0.40 9.31
C GLY A 44 -5.11 -1.04 9.23
N ASP A 45 -6.25 -1.20 8.55
CA ASP A 45 -6.79 -2.52 8.20
C ASP A 45 -7.45 -2.40 6.83
N ALA A 46 -7.42 -3.48 6.05
CA ALA A 46 -8.12 -3.60 4.78
C ALA A 46 -8.69 -5.02 4.67
N ARG A 47 -9.97 -5.19 5.01
CA ARG A 47 -10.64 -6.51 4.99
C ARG A 47 -10.55 -7.18 3.62
N SER A 48 -10.63 -6.42 2.54
CA SER A 48 -10.50 -6.93 1.17
C SER A 48 -9.89 -5.89 0.26
N VAL A 49 -8.95 -6.32 -0.59
CA VAL A 49 -8.27 -5.45 -1.56
C VAL A 49 -8.35 -6.08 -2.93
N PHE A 50 -8.97 -5.38 -3.88
CA PHE A 50 -9.06 -5.77 -5.28
C PHE A 50 -8.21 -4.81 -6.10
N VAL A 51 -7.31 -5.34 -6.92
CA VAL A 51 -6.46 -4.53 -7.80
C VAL A 51 -6.58 -5.07 -9.21
N GLY A 52 -7.01 -4.21 -10.13
CA GLY A 52 -7.21 -4.54 -11.54
C GLY A 52 -5.91 -4.59 -12.36
N GLY A 53 -4.81 -4.08 -11.82
CA GLY A 53 -3.50 -4.08 -12.48
C GLY A 53 -2.32 -4.38 -11.55
N ALA A 54 -1.11 -4.01 -12.00
CA ALA A 54 0.13 -4.26 -11.27
C ALA A 54 0.28 -3.31 -10.05
N LEU A 55 1.05 -3.77 -9.06
CA LEU A 55 1.53 -2.93 -7.96
C LEU A 55 3.04 -2.83 -8.11
N GLU A 56 3.54 -1.64 -8.41
CA GLU A 56 4.92 -1.40 -8.82
C GLU A 56 5.57 -0.28 -8.02
N THR A 57 6.84 -0.45 -7.70
CA THR A 57 7.67 0.56 -7.05
C THR A 57 8.81 0.95 -7.97
N GLY A 58 9.17 2.23 -7.95
CA GLY A 58 10.33 2.74 -8.68
C GLY A 58 11.67 2.47 -7.99
N SER A 59 11.66 1.88 -6.79
CA SER A 59 12.88 1.52 -6.04
C SER A 59 12.97 0.00 -5.88
N PRO A 60 14.09 -0.64 -6.29
CA PRO A 60 14.25 -2.09 -6.19
C PRO A 60 14.31 -2.59 -4.73
N ASP A 61 14.66 -1.71 -3.79
CA ASP A 61 14.80 -2.04 -2.37
C ASP A 61 13.47 -1.91 -1.60
N ILE A 62 12.43 -1.37 -2.24
CA ILE A 62 11.14 -1.14 -1.59
C ILE A 62 10.12 -2.14 -2.13
N PRO A 63 9.55 -3.02 -1.29
CA PRO A 63 8.52 -3.93 -1.73
C PRO A 63 7.26 -3.16 -2.14
N ALA A 64 6.61 -3.61 -3.22
CA ALA A 64 5.38 -2.99 -3.69
C ALA A 64 4.20 -3.12 -2.72
N VAL A 65 4.21 -4.16 -1.90
CA VAL A 65 3.19 -4.40 -0.88
C VAL A 65 3.87 -4.61 0.47
N ALA A 66 3.41 -3.90 1.51
CA ALA A 66 3.96 -4.01 2.86
C ALA A 66 2.89 -3.87 3.96
N GLY A 67 3.05 -4.59 5.07
CA GLY A 67 2.18 -4.56 6.25
C GLY A 67 1.66 -5.95 6.63
N GLU A 68 1.63 -6.27 7.92
CA GLU A 68 1.22 -7.61 8.40
C GLU A 68 -0.27 -7.90 8.13
N GLU A 69 -1.14 -6.91 8.24
CA GLU A 69 -2.58 -7.09 7.98
C GLU A 69 -2.89 -7.33 6.49
N LEU A 70 -1.99 -6.97 5.59
CA LEU A 70 -2.08 -7.36 4.17
C LEU A 70 -1.92 -8.86 3.95
N LEU A 71 -1.25 -9.58 4.87
CA LEU A 71 -1.19 -11.05 4.81
C LEU A 71 -2.55 -11.69 5.09
N ARG A 72 -3.46 -10.97 5.76
CA ARG A 72 -4.83 -11.41 6.01
C ARG A 72 -5.81 -10.96 4.94
N ALA A 73 -5.50 -9.86 4.24
CA ALA A 73 -6.27 -9.39 3.12
C ALA A 73 -6.12 -10.35 1.92
N LYS A 74 -7.24 -10.80 1.36
CA LYS A 74 -7.22 -11.53 0.08
C LYS A 74 -6.96 -10.51 -1.03
N ILE A 75 -5.70 -10.35 -1.45
CA ILE A 75 -5.37 -9.56 -2.65
C ILE A 75 -5.81 -10.35 -3.87
N ILE A 76 -6.89 -9.91 -4.49
CA ILE A 76 -7.41 -10.53 -5.71
C ILE A 76 -6.90 -9.71 -6.90
N ARG A 77 -5.94 -10.27 -7.62
CA ARG A 77 -5.50 -9.75 -8.92
C ARG A 77 -6.47 -10.24 -9.98
N SER A 78 -7.22 -9.31 -10.56
CA SER A 78 -8.06 -9.59 -11.73
C SER A 78 -7.15 -9.74 -12.94
N GLY A 79 -6.70 -10.96 -13.22
CA GLY A 79 -5.96 -11.24 -14.45
C GLY A 79 -6.86 -10.98 -15.68
N ARG A 80 -6.36 -10.20 -16.63
CA ARG A 80 -6.60 -10.46 -18.05
C ARG A 80 -5.35 -11.09 -18.64
#